data_AF-A0AB40AS25-F1
#
_entry.id   AF-A0AB40AS25-F1
#
_cell.length_a   1.000
_cell.length_b   1.000
_cell.length_c   1.000
_cell.angle_alpha   90.00
_cell.angle_beta   90.00
_cell.angle_gamma   90.00
#
_symmetry.space_group_name_H-M   'P 1'
#
loop_
_entity.id
_entity.type
_entity.pdbx_description
1 polymer ?
#
loop_
_entity_poly.entity_id
_entity_poly.type
_entity_poly.pdbx_seq_one_letter_code
_entity_poly.pdbx_strand_id
1 'polypeptide(L)'
;MNRYPGDWDCRACQHLNFSRRDTCQRCGEARIGGGGGKVNGSKSSDAKPGDWYCMCGTHNFASRPNCFTCGTYKTGCVVAAGAFDGYGYTGVPTGWKSGDWICTMPGCNEHNYASRKECFRCNTPRDYYN
;
A
#
# COMPACT_ATOMS: atom_id res chain seq x y z
N MET A 1 33.87 10.96 -13.09
CA MET A 1 32.43 10.81 -13.36
C MET A 1 31.94 12.10 -13.99
N ASN A 2 31.32 12.00 -15.18
CA ASN A 2 30.80 13.17 -15.89
C ASN A 2 29.55 13.66 -15.17
N ARG A 3 29.63 14.83 -14.53
CA ARG A 3 28.48 15.52 -13.96
C ARG A 3 27.74 16.24 -15.09
N TYR A 4 26.48 15.89 -15.30
CA TYR A 4 25.63 16.60 -16.25
C TYR A 4 24.91 17.75 -15.56
N PRO A 5 24.62 18.85 -16.28
CA PRO A 5 23.78 19.92 -15.75
C PRO A 5 22.45 19.38 -15.23
N GLY A 6 22.16 19.68 -13.96
CA GLY A 6 20.94 19.23 -13.28
C GLY A 6 21.10 17.99 -12.41
N ASP A 7 22.20 17.25 -12.52
CA ASP A 7 22.55 16.20 -11.55
C ASP A 7 22.73 16.82 -10.16
N TRP A 8 22.40 16.07 -9.13
CA TRP A 8 22.35 16.60 -7.77
C TRP A 8 22.93 15.64 -6.75
N ASP A 9 23.70 16.18 -5.81
CA ASP A 9 24.24 15.42 -4.69
C ASP A 9 23.18 15.34 -3.57
N CYS A 10 22.94 14.13 -3.07
CA CYS A 10 22.02 13.92 -1.96
C CYS A 10 22.57 14.56 -0.67
N ARG A 11 21.79 15.42 -0.02
CA ARG A 11 22.18 16.06 1.25
C ARG A 11 22.35 15.08 2.42
N ALA A 12 21.64 13.95 2.41
CA ALA A 12 21.70 12.98 3.51
C ALA A 12 22.91 12.05 3.41
N CYS A 13 23.30 11.63 2.19
CA CYS A 13 24.34 10.62 1.99
C CYS A 13 25.42 10.99 0.95
N GLN A 14 25.37 12.21 0.41
CA GLN A 14 26.30 12.76 -0.59
C GLN A 14 26.40 11.95 -1.89
N HIS A 15 25.44 11.07 -2.14
CA HIS A 15 25.41 10.30 -3.37
C HIS A 15 24.97 11.17 -4.54
N LEU A 16 25.72 11.15 -5.64
CA LEU A 16 25.37 11.82 -6.89
C LEU A 16 24.15 11.13 -7.53
N ASN A 17 23.11 11.89 -7.83
CA ASN A 17 21.90 11.41 -8.51
C ASN A 17 21.76 12.11 -9.84
N PHE A 18 21.26 11.36 -10.83
CA PHE A 18 20.93 11.95 -12.12
C PHE A 18 19.76 12.93 -12.01
N SER A 19 19.82 13.98 -12.83
CA SER A 19 18.85 15.08 -12.87
C SER A 19 17.38 14.65 -12.94
N ARG A 20 17.10 13.54 -13.61
CA ARG A 20 15.76 12.93 -13.76
C ARG A 20 15.16 12.35 -12.48
N ARG A 21 15.93 12.24 -11.39
CA ARG A 21 15.48 11.65 -10.13
C ARG A 21 15.06 12.75 -9.16
N ASP A 22 13.90 12.56 -8.55
CA ASP A 22 13.42 13.42 -7.46
C ASP A 22 13.75 12.85 -6.06
N THR A 23 14.22 11.60 -6.00
CA THR A 23 14.66 10.92 -4.78
C THR A 23 16.04 10.28 -4.95
N CYS A 24 16.78 10.19 -3.85
CA CYS A 24 18.13 9.65 -3.85
C CYS A 24 18.12 8.15 -4.15
N GLN A 25 18.94 7.70 -5.11
CA GLN A 25 19.06 6.28 -5.45
C GLN A 25 19.61 5.45 -4.28
N ARG A 26 20.42 6.04 -3.40
CA ARG A 26 21.06 5.32 -2.30
C ARG A 26 20.19 5.28 -1.05
N CYS A 27 19.55 6.39 -0.66
CA CYS A 27 18.87 6.49 0.63
C CYS A 27 17.40 6.94 0.54
N GLY A 28 16.87 7.20 -0.65
CA GLY A 28 15.46 7.61 -0.84
C GLY A 28 15.15 9.07 -0.53
N GLU A 29 16.08 9.83 0.05
CA GLU A 29 15.88 11.24 0.42
C GLU A 29 15.48 12.11 -0.78
N ALA A 30 14.50 12.99 -0.60
CA ALA A 30 14.01 13.86 -1.66
C ALA A 30 15.00 14.98 -2.04
N ARG A 31 14.98 15.40 -3.31
CA ARG A 31 15.76 16.53 -3.81
C ARG A 31 15.21 17.86 -3.26
N ILE A 32 16.09 18.71 -2.74
CA ILE A 32 15.72 20.04 -2.22
C ILE A 32 15.91 21.08 -3.32
N GLY A 33 14.92 21.96 -3.50
CA GLY A 33 14.96 23.02 -4.53
C GLY A 33 14.41 22.62 -5.90
N GLY A 34 13.92 21.37 -6.04
CA GLY A 34 13.02 20.97 -7.13
C GLY A 34 11.63 21.55 -6.91
N GLY A 35 11.51 22.88 -7.00
CA GLY A 35 10.25 23.63 -6.97
C GLY A 35 9.45 23.40 -8.25
N GLY A 36 9.11 22.15 -8.53
CA GLY A 36 8.05 21.73 -9.45
C GLY A 36 6.98 21.03 -8.62
N GLY A 37 6.49 21.73 -7.60
CA GLY A 37 5.38 21.27 -6.80
C GLY A 37 4.18 20.92 -7.70
N LYS A 38 3.95 19.62 -7.88
CA LYS A 38 2.61 19.09 -7.67
C LYS A 38 2.47 18.66 -6.21
N VAL A 39 2.76 19.57 -5.29
CA VAL A 39 2.05 19.63 -4.01
C VAL A 39 0.77 20.40 -4.28
N ASN A 40 -0.15 19.77 -5.01
CA ASN A 40 -1.50 20.26 -5.17
C ASN A 40 -2.43 19.08 -5.37
N GLY A 41 -3.06 18.73 -4.25
CA GLY A 41 -4.36 18.08 -4.21
C GLY A 41 -4.35 16.61 -4.58
N SER A 42 -4.77 15.78 -3.62
CA SER A 42 -6.04 15.07 -3.80
C SER A 42 -6.42 14.78 -5.25
N LYS A 43 -5.65 13.91 -5.88
CA LYS A 43 -6.04 13.14 -7.05
C LYS A 43 -5.85 11.69 -6.62
N SER A 44 -6.60 11.13 -5.67
CA SER A 44 -8.04 10.86 -5.74
C SER A 44 -8.67 10.69 -7.14
N SER A 45 -7.90 10.66 -8.24
CA SER A 45 -8.45 10.47 -9.58
C SER A 45 -7.89 9.25 -10.31
N ASP A 46 -6.77 8.68 -9.88
CA ASP A 46 -6.30 7.38 -10.39
C ASP A 46 -6.53 6.24 -9.39
N ALA A 47 -6.80 6.57 -8.12
CA ALA A 47 -7.26 5.60 -7.13
C ALA A 47 -8.69 5.20 -7.50
N LYS A 48 -8.89 3.93 -7.86
CA LYS A 48 -10.23 3.40 -8.12
C LYS A 48 -11.02 3.39 -6.81
N PRO A 49 -12.37 3.45 -6.87
CA PRO A 49 -13.19 3.26 -5.68
C PRO A 49 -12.76 2.01 -4.90
N GLY A 50 -12.45 2.18 -3.62
CA GLY A 50 -11.99 1.11 -2.73
C GLY A 50 -10.48 1.02 -2.53
N ASP A 51 -9.68 1.60 -3.42
CA ASP A 51 -8.23 1.72 -3.22
C ASP A 51 -7.93 2.58 -1.99
N TRP A 52 -6.79 2.33 -1.34
CA TRP A 52 -6.48 2.94 -0.05
C TRP A 52 -5.01 3.26 0.09
N TYR A 53 -4.71 4.35 0.78
CA TYR A 53 -3.35 4.74 1.09
C TYR A 53 -2.98 4.26 2.49
N CYS A 54 -1.83 3.61 2.60
CA CYS A 54 -1.26 3.28 3.90
C CYS A 54 -0.63 4.52 4.53
N MET A 55 -0.53 4.55 5.85
CA MET A 55 0.20 5.60 6.60
C MET A 55 1.67 5.74 6.18
N CYS A 56 2.27 4.71 5.58
CA CYS A 56 3.61 4.79 4.98
C CYS A 56 3.64 5.55 3.63
N GLY A 57 2.52 6.11 3.18
CA GLY A 57 2.39 6.86 1.92
C GLY A 57 2.09 6.02 0.68
N THR A 58 2.06 4.69 0.81
CA THR A 58 1.88 3.79 -0.33
C THR A 58 0.41 3.60 -0.70
N HIS A 59 0.10 3.71 -2.00
CA HIS A 59 -1.19 3.34 -2.58
C HIS A 59 -1.38 1.82 -2.65
N ASN A 60 -2.51 1.30 -2.20
CA ASN A 60 -2.85 -0.12 -2.26
C ASN A 60 -4.18 -0.31 -2.98
N PHE A 61 -4.28 -1.34 -3.80
CA PHE A 61 -5.52 -1.70 -4.47
C PHE A 61 -6.60 -2.12 -3.46
N ALA A 62 -7.87 -1.90 -3.80
CA ALA A 62 -9.03 -2.23 -2.98
C ALA A 62 -9.06 -3.68 -2.48
N SER A 63 -8.54 -4.60 -3.30
CA SER A 63 -8.46 -6.03 -2.98
C SER A 63 -7.43 -6.38 -1.90
N ARG A 64 -6.52 -5.46 -1.56
CA ARG A 64 -5.45 -5.71 -0.60
C ARG A 64 -5.89 -5.39 0.82
N PRO A 65 -5.92 -6.36 1.75
CA PRO A 65 -6.19 -6.09 3.16
C PRO A 65 -4.99 -5.50 3.91
N ASN A 66 -3.78 -5.75 3.40
CA ASN A 66 -2.51 -5.33 3.97
C ASN A 66 -1.72 -4.48 2.98
N CYS A 67 -0.94 -3.53 3.49
CA CYS A 67 -0.10 -2.71 2.65
C CYS A 67 0.97 -3.58 1.98
N PHE A 68 1.13 -3.48 0.68
CA PHE A 68 2.11 -4.31 -0.04
C PHE A 68 3.56 -3.96 0.32
N THR A 69 3.81 -2.76 0.87
CA THR A 69 5.14 -2.32 1.27
C THR A 69 5.45 -2.66 2.72
N CYS A 70 4.59 -2.28 3.67
CA CYS A 70 4.88 -2.42 5.09
C CYS A 70 4.05 -3.49 5.82
N GLY A 71 3.09 -4.14 5.15
CA GLY A 71 2.25 -5.18 5.74
C GLY A 71 1.14 -4.69 6.67
N THR A 72 1.11 -3.39 7.03
CA THR A 72 0.08 -2.82 7.90
C THR A 72 -1.30 -3.03 7.30
N TYR A 73 -2.27 -3.44 8.11
CA TYR A 73 -3.65 -3.60 7.68
C TYR A 73 -4.25 -2.25 7.26
N LYS A 74 -5.21 -2.28 6.33
CA LYS A 74 -6.01 -1.10 5.96
C LYS A 74 -6.73 -0.59 7.21
N THR A 75 -6.15 0.43 7.84
CA THR A 75 -6.61 1.03 9.11
C THR A 75 -8.08 1.41 9.00
N GLY A 76 -8.95 0.63 9.61
CA GLY A 76 -10.39 0.87 9.68
C GLY A 76 -10.74 2.00 10.64
N CYS A 77 -10.27 3.22 10.38
CA CYS A 77 -10.59 4.40 11.20
C CYS A 77 -10.78 5.66 10.33
N VAL A 78 -11.87 5.70 9.58
CA VAL A 78 -12.79 6.85 9.64
C VAL A 78 -14.03 6.26 10.32
N VAL A 79 -14.39 6.63 11.54
CA VAL A 79 -14.62 7.99 12.00
C VAL A 79 -14.32 8.11 13.50
N ALA A 80 -13.55 9.12 13.88
CA ALA A 80 -13.71 9.75 15.19
C ALA A 80 -14.86 10.76 15.07
N ALA A 81 -16.09 10.32 15.35
CA ALA A 81 -17.18 11.16 15.83
C ALA A 81 -18.35 10.22 16.17
N GLY A 82 -18.82 10.31 17.41
CA GLY A 82 -19.67 9.33 18.06
C GLY A 82 -20.92 8.90 17.29
N ALA A 83 -21.24 7.63 17.41
CA ALA A 83 -22.61 7.16 17.55
C ALA A 83 -22.55 5.71 18.05
N PHE A 84 -22.95 5.55 19.31
CA PHE A 84 -23.64 4.35 19.73
C PHE A 84 -24.88 4.25 18.83
N ASP A 85 -25.01 3.21 18.04
CA ASP A 85 -26.29 2.52 17.83
C ASP A 85 -26.05 1.31 16.94
N GLY A 86 -26.45 0.17 17.47
CA GLY A 86 -26.12 -1.13 16.93
C GLY A 86 -26.87 -1.44 15.64
N TYR A 87 -26.17 -1.46 14.53
CA TYR A 87 -26.41 -2.37 13.41
C TYR A 87 -25.05 -2.80 12.86
N GLY A 88 -24.72 -4.07 13.10
CA GLY A 88 -23.36 -4.63 12.99
C GLY A 88 -22.76 -4.46 11.60
N TYR A 89 -21.73 -3.61 11.54
CA TYR A 89 -20.79 -3.46 10.44
C TYR A 89 -20.17 -4.81 10.07
N THR A 90 -20.76 -5.50 9.10
CA THR A 90 -20.07 -6.55 8.37
C THR A 90 -19.05 -5.85 7.47
N GLY A 91 -17.85 -5.64 8.02
CA GLY A 91 -16.65 -5.10 7.37
C GLY A 91 -16.11 -6.02 6.27
N VAL A 92 -16.98 -6.44 5.37
CA VAL A 92 -16.70 -7.31 4.25
C VAL A 92 -16.46 -6.37 3.06
N PRO A 93 -15.20 -6.22 2.58
CA PRO A 93 -14.91 -5.42 1.40
C PRO A 93 -15.85 -5.83 0.26
N THR A 94 -16.33 -4.87 -0.54
CA THR A 94 -17.18 -5.15 -1.68
C THR A 94 -16.57 -6.25 -2.57
N GLY A 95 -17.27 -7.39 -2.67
CA GLY A 95 -16.82 -8.58 -3.41
C GLY A 95 -16.32 -9.75 -2.55
N TRP A 96 -16.07 -9.54 -1.25
CA TRP A 96 -15.81 -10.65 -0.32
C TRP A 96 -17.11 -11.39 -0.01
N LYS A 97 -17.06 -12.72 -0.04
CA LYS A 97 -18.16 -13.60 0.35
C LYS A 97 -17.90 -14.18 1.74
N SER A 98 -18.98 -14.57 2.42
CA SER A 98 -18.87 -15.30 3.68
C SER A 98 -18.05 -16.57 3.47
N GLY A 99 -17.04 -16.78 4.32
CA GLY A 99 -16.15 -17.93 4.26
C GLY A 99 -14.92 -17.76 3.37
N ASP A 100 -14.79 -16.65 2.63
CA ASP A 100 -13.54 -16.29 1.95
C ASP A 100 -12.41 -16.15 2.97
N TRP A 101 -11.19 -16.48 2.58
CA TRP A 101 -10.05 -16.54 3.49
C TRP A 101 -8.77 -15.99 2.85
N ILE A 102 -7.90 -15.43 3.69
CA ILE A 102 -6.56 -15.00 3.30
C ILE A 102 -5.59 -16.12 3.56
N CYS A 103 -4.74 -16.43 2.58
CA CYS A 103 -3.65 -17.38 2.77
C CYS A 103 -2.66 -16.84 3.82
N THR A 104 -2.56 -17.55 4.94
CA THR A 104 -1.71 -17.21 6.09
C THR A 104 -0.25 -17.63 5.91
N MET A 105 0.10 -18.25 4.78
CA MET A 105 1.49 -18.55 4.48
C MET A 105 2.33 -17.28 4.50
N PRO A 106 3.46 -17.29 5.23
CA PRO A 106 4.43 -16.22 5.19
C PRO A 106 4.79 -15.89 3.74
N GLY A 107 4.51 -14.65 3.33
CA GLY A 107 4.80 -14.16 1.98
C GLY A 107 3.72 -14.38 0.91
N CYS A 108 2.58 -15.03 1.22
CA CYS A 108 1.49 -15.20 0.25
C CYS A 108 0.40 -14.11 0.40
N ASN A 109 -0.36 -14.11 1.50
CA ASN A 109 -1.43 -13.14 1.79
C ASN A 109 -2.49 -12.97 0.68
N GLU A 110 -2.70 -14.00 -0.14
CA GLU A 110 -3.66 -13.96 -1.23
C GLU A 110 -5.09 -14.25 -0.77
N HIS A 111 -6.06 -13.57 -1.38
CA HIS A 111 -7.49 -13.80 -1.14
C HIS A 111 -7.97 -15.06 -1.87
N ASN A 112 -8.70 -15.90 -1.16
CA ASN A 112 -9.25 -17.14 -1.69
C ASN A 112 -10.75 -17.17 -1.42
N TYR A 113 -11.51 -17.61 -2.43
CA TYR A 113 -12.94 -17.84 -2.29
C TYR A 113 -13.23 -18.95 -1.29
N ALA A 114 -14.36 -18.84 -0.59
CA ALA A 114 -14.82 -19.79 0.43
C ALA A 114 -14.83 -21.26 -0.03
N SER A 115 -15.05 -21.49 -1.33
CA SER A 115 -15.06 -22.82 -1.93
C SER A 115 -13.69 -23.47 -2.06
N ARG A 116 -12.60 -22.71 -1.95
CA ARG A 116 -11.24 -23.25 -2.06
C ARG A 116 -10.76 -23.82 -0.74
N LYS A 117 -10.24 -25.05 -0.81
CA LYS A 117 -9.54 -25.73 0.30
C LYS A 117 -8.04 -25.41 0.33
N GLU A 118 -7.51 -24.90 -0.78
CA GLU A 118 -6.09 -24.59 -0.98
C GLU A 118 -5.94 -23.22 -1.62
N CYS A 119 -4.82 -22.55 -1.34
CA CYS A 119 -4.55 -21.23 -1.88
C CYS A 119 -4.35 -21.30 -3.39
N PHE A 120 -5.05 -20.46 -4.16
CA PHE A 120 -4.95 -20.45 -5.62
C PHE A 120 -3.55 -20.12 -6.15
N ARG A 121 -2.71 -19.46 -5.33
CA ARG A 121 -1.36 -19.01 -5.71
C ARG A 121 -0.27 -19.98 -5.29
N CYS A 122 -0.33 -20.47 -4.05
CA CYS A 122 0.75 -21.27 -3.46
C CYS A 122 0.34 -22.71 -3.12
N ASN A 123 -0.91 -23.08 -3.39
CA ASN A 123 -1.51 -24.38 -3.07
C ASN A 123 -1.48 -24.77 -1.59
N THR A 124 -1.11 -23.87 -0.68
CA THR A 124 -1.14 -24.18 0.74
C THR A 124 -2.57 -24.43 1.22
N PRO A 125 -2.80 -25.49 2.01
CA PRO A 125 -4.10 -25.75 2.62
C PRO A 125 -4.57 -24.57 3.44
N ARG A 126 -5.88 -24.34 3.44
CA ARG A 126 -6.53 -23.34 4.30
C ARG A 126 -6.15 -23.50 5.77
N ASP A 127 -6.04 -24.75 6.20
CA ASP A 127 -5.85 -25.15 7.60
C ASP A 127 -4.39 -25.42 7.96
N TYR A 128 -3.40 -24.90 7.20
CA TYR A 128 -1.98 -25.18 7.43
C TYR A 128 -1.47 -24.88 8.85
N TYR A 129 -2.13 -23.98 9.58
CA TYR A 129 -1.79 -23.64 10.98
C TYR A 129 -2.80 -24.17 12.02
N ASN A 130 -3.74 -25.02 11.63
CA ASN A 130 -4.68 -25.70 12.55
C ASN A 130 -4.21 -27.13 12.85
#